data_AF-A0A9E0J8U8-F1
#
_entry.id   AF-A0A9E0J8U8-F1
#
_cell.length_a   1.000
_cell.length_b   1.000
_cell.length_c   1.000
_cell.angle_alpha   90.00
_cell.angle_beta   90.00
_cell.angle_gamma   90.00
#
_symmetry.space_group_name_H-M   'P 1'
#
loop_
_entity.id
_entity.type
_entity.pdbx_description
1 polymer ?
#
loop_
_entity_poly.entity_id
_entity_poly.type
_entity_poly.pdbx_seq_one_letter_code
_entity_poly.pdbx_strand_id
1 'polypeptide(L)'
;VVEGDPVADAAMRQARLTMTVAACSADEIRIPFRVGADPSRTWVITRLPGDRLRLKHDHRHPDGAEDEVSQYGGDTTGPGAPDLQSFPADAYSIALFNRTGRAASNTNVWSLGLTPKVFTYELARPGRLFRVAFDLTAPAPAP
;
A
#
# COMPACT_ATOMS: atom_id res chain seq x y z
N VAL A 1 10.97 -0.20 9.71
CA VAL A 1 12.18 -0.05 8.85
C VAL A 1 11.73 0.40 7.47
N VAL A 2 12.49 1.28 6.81
CA VAL A 2 12.29 1.65 5.40
C VAL A 2 13.50 1.23 4.59
N GLU A 3 13.28 0.46 3.53
CA GLU A 3 14.27 -0.01 2.57
C GLU A 3 13.92 0.53 1.18
N GLY A 4 14.93 0.88 0.39
CA GLY A 4 14.75 1.54 -0.91
C GLY A 4 15.75 2.67 -1.13
N ASP A 5 15.44 3.56 -2.06
CA ASP A 5 16.30 4.67 -2.45
C ASP A 5 16.38 5.72 -1.31
N PRO A 6 17.57 6.05 -0.79
CA PRO A 6 17.71 7.00 0.32
C PRO A 6 17.17 8.39 0.05
N VAL A 7 17.28 8.87 -1.20
CA VAL A 7 16.90 10.23 -1.60
C VAL A 7 15.41 10.29 -1.88
N ALA A 8 14.90 9.39 -2.72
CA ALA A 8 13.48 9.35 -3.07
C ALA A 8 12.59 8.97 -1.88
N ASP A 9 13.11 8.22 -0.90
CA ASP A 9 12.36 7.79 0.29
C ASP A 9 12.65 8.61 1.55
N ALA A 10 13.38 9.72 1.43
CA ALA A 10 13.85 10.49 2.58
C ALA A 10 12.71 10.88 3.54
N ALA A 11 11.57 11.34 2.99
CA ALA A 11 10.40 11.72 3.79
C ALA A 11 9.85 10.56 4.63
N MET A 12 9.77 9.35 4.06
CA MET A 12 9.31 8.15 4.76
C MET A 12 10.34 7.66 5.78
N ARG A 13 11.63 7.76 5.44
CA ARG A 13 12.75 7.36 6.31
C ARG A 13 12.88 8.22 7.55
N GLN A 14 12.55 9.51 7.45
CA GLN A 14 12.69 10.49 8.54
C GLN A 14 11.42 10.61 9.40
N ALA A 15 10.28 10.14 8.90
CA ALA A 15 9.01 10.23 9.59
C ALA A 15 8.73 9.02 10.48
N ARG A 16 7.96 9.24 11.55
CA ARG A 16 7.30 8.14 12.26
C ARG A 16 6.22 7.55 11.34
N LEU A 17 6.39 6.31 10.95
CA LEU A 17 5.42 5.57 10.13
C LEU A 17 4.47 4.80 11.04
N THR A 18 3.17 4.90 10.79
CA THR A 18 2.16 4.17 11.57
C THR A 18 1.12 3.62 10.63
N MET A 19 0.74 2.37 10.86
CA MET A 19 -0.43 1.78 10.22
C MET A 19 -1.41 1.29 11.28
N THR A 20 -2.69 1.44 10.99
CA THR A 20 -3.77 1.05 11.90
C THR A 20 -4.78 0.26 11.10
N VAL A 21 -5.21 -0.91 11.58
CA VAL A 21 -6.34 -1.62 10.97
C VAL A 21 -7.62 -0.97 11.50
N ALA A 22 -8.17 -0.02 10.73
CA ALA A 22 -9.32 0.78 11.15
C ALA A 22 -10.67 0.10 10.88
N ALA A 23 -10.73 -0.74 9.85
CA ALA A 23 -11.88 -1.58 9.55
C ALA A 23 -11.41 -2.94 9.05
N CYS A 24 -12.07 -4.00 9.49
CA CYS A 24 -11.84 -5.36 9.05
C CYS A 24 -13.18 -6.10 9.00
N SER A 25 -13.60 -6.46 7.80
CA SER A 25 -14.85 -7.18 7.54
C SER A 25 -14.55 -8.43 6.71
N ALA A 26 -15.60 -9.21 6.38
CA ALA A 26 -15.45 -10.37 5.52
C ALA A 26 -14.91 -10.01 4.12
N ASP A 27 -15.28 -8.82 3.63
CA ASP A 27 -15.08 -8.39 2.24
C ASP A 27 -14.01 -7.31 2.08
N GLU A 28 -13.77 -6.48 3.09
CA GLU A 28 -12.84 -5.36 3.01
C GLU A 28 -12.07 -5.14 4.31
N ILE A 29 -10.78 -4.83 4.17
CA ILE A 29 -9.90 -4.31 5.23
C ILE A 29 -9.43 -2.92 4.82
N ARG A 30 -9.50 -1.95 5.74
CA ARG A 30 -8.97 -0.60 5.55
C ARG A 30 -7.86 -0.33 6.54
N ILE A 31 -6.69 0.00 6.03
CA ILE A 31 -5.48 0.24 6.81
C ILE A 31 -4.98 1.67 6.54
N PRO A 32 -5.43 2.67 7.32
CA PRO A 32 -4.80 3.98 7.33
C PRO A 32 -3.28 3.88 7.55
N PHE A 33 -2.52 4.54 6.68
CA PHE A 33 -1.07 4.62 6.71
C PHE A 33 -0.65 6.09 6.87
N ARG A 34 -0.12 6.42 8.04
CA ARG A 34 0.31 7.76 8.41
C ARG A 34 1.82 7.92 8.28
N VAL A 35 2.24 9.05 7.72
CA VAL A 35 3.64 9.45 7.57
C VAL A 35 3.86 10.71 8.40
N GLY A 36 4.38 10.55 9.61
CA GLY A 36 4.48 11.66 10.55
C GLY A 36 3.08 12.18 10.91
N ALA A 37 2.76 13.42 10.53
CA ALA A 37 1.43 14.00 10.72
C ALA A 37 0.46 13.71 9.57
N ASP A 38 0.94 13.30 8.39
CA ASP A 38 0.17 13.16 7.16
C ASP A 38 -0.70 11.88 7.15
N PRO A 39 -2.05 11.98 7.25
CA PRO A 39 -2.97 10.84 7.25
C PRO A 39 -3.54 10.51 5.87
N SER A 40 -3.02 11.10 4.79
CA SER A 40 -3.68 11.09 3.47
C SER A 40 -3.87 9.71 2.85
N ARG A 41 -3.25 8.64 3.38
CA ARG A 41 -3.14 7.35 2.69
C ARG A 41 -3.87 6.27 3.45
N THR A 42 -4.66 5.47 2.73
CA THR A 42 -5.26 4.24 3.24
C THR A 42 -5.03 3.12 2.24
N TRP A 43 -4.51 1.99 2.71
CA TRP A 43 -4.55 0.76 1.94
C TRP A 43 -5.92 0.10 2.11
N VAL A 44 -6.58 -0.16 1.00
CA VAL A 44 -7.88 -0.84 0.94
C VAL A 44 -7.65 -2.20 0.32
N ILE A 45 -7.94 -3.25 1.07
CA ILE A 45 -7.79 -4.64 0.64
C ILE A 45 -9.19 -5.21 0.51
N THR A 46 -9.60 -5.59 -0.71
CA THR A 46 -10.92 -6.12 -1.00
C THR A 46 -10.83 -7.58 -1.43
N ARG A 47 -11.71 -8.43 -0.89
CA ARG A 47 -11.85 -9.82 -1.31
C ARG A 47 -12.50 -9.88 -2.69
N LEU A 48 -11.92 -10.66 -3.58
CA LEU A 48 -12.46 -10.96 -4.91
C LEU A 48 -12.88 -12.44 -4.97
N PRO A 49 -13.73 -12.82 -5.94
CA PRO A 49 -14.05 -14.23 -6.20
C PRO A 49 -12.79 -15.07 -6.49
N GLY A 50 -12.83 -16.36 -6.14
CA GLY A 50 -11.75 -17.31 -6.41
C GLY A 50 -10.50 -17.10 -5.54
N ASP A 51 -10.70 -16.73 -4.27
CA ASP A 51 -9.64 -16.49 -3.27
C ASP A 51 -8.58 -15.47 -3.71
N ARG A 52 -9.01 -14.50 -4.52
CA ARG A 52 -8.18 -13.38 -4.96
C ARG A 52 -8.39 -12.16 -4.09
N LEU A 53 -7.42 -11.26 -4.12
CA LEU A 53 -7.47 -9.99 -3.39
C LEU A 53 -7.21 -8.83 -4.35
N ARG A 54 -7.78 -7.68 -4.02
CA ARG A 54 -7.48 -6.38 -4.63
C ARG A 54 -6.83 -5.50 -3.58
N LEU A 55 -5.75 -4.81 -3.96
CA LEU A 55 -5.16 -3.73 -3.18
C LEU A 55 -5.40 -2.42 -3.91
N LYS A 56 -5.89 -1.40 -3.18
CA LYS A 56 -6.05 -0.03 -3.65
C LYS A 56 -5.46 0.96 -2.65
N HIS A 57 -4.90 2.05 -3.17
CA HIS A 57 -4.38 3.18 -2.40
C HIS A 57 -5.39 4.31 -2.47
N ASP A 58 -6.17 4.46 -1.41
CA ASP A 58 -7.11 5.56 -1.26
C ASP A 58 -6.36 6.77 -0.69
N HIS A 59 -6.17 7.79 -1.54
CA HIS A 59 -5.52 9.04 -1.20
C HIS A 59 -6.54 10.16 -1.07
N ARG A 60 -6.46 10.90 0.04
CA ARG A 60 -7.37 11.99 0.38
C ARG A 60 -6.60 13.27 0.69
N HIS A 61 -7.15 14.39 0.25
CA HIS A 61 -6.76 15.72 0.68
C HIS A 61 -7.17 15.98 2.14
N PRO A 62 -6.63 17.03 2.80
CA PRO A 62 -6.97 17.35 4.20
C PRO A 62 -8.46 17.62 4.45
N ASP A 63 -9.21 18.03 3.43
CA ASP A 63 -10.66 18.24 3.47
C ASP A 63 -11.49 16.95 3.24
N GLY A 64 -10.82 15.82 3.02
CA GLY A 64 -11.44 14.52 2.75
C GLY A 64 -11.81 14.28 1.28
N ALA A 65 -11.60 15.24 0.38
CA ALA A 65 -11.78 15.02 -1.04
C ALA A 65 -10.75 14.00 -1.57
N GLU A 66 -11.15 13.22 -2.58
CA GLU A 66 -10.27 12.24 -3.21
C GLU A 66 -9.20 12.93 -4.07
N ASP A 67 -7.94 12.50 -3.92
CA ASP A 67 -6.82 12.98 -4.74
C ASP A 67 -6.95 12.45 -6.19
N GLU A 68 -6.49 13.23 -7.17
CA GLU A 68 -6.49 12.81 -8.59
C GLU A 68 -5.75 11.47 -8.79
N VAL A 69 -4.66 11.26 -8.04
CA VAL A 69 -3.86 10.05 -8.05
C VAL A 69 -4.21 9.18 -6.84
N SER A 70 -5.45 8.70 -6.86
CA SER A 70 -6.02 7.77 -5.88
C SER A 70 -6.50 6.48 -6.56
N GLN A 71 -6.94 5.51 -5.76
CA GLN A 71 -7.48 4.21 -6.18
C GLN A 71 -6.56 3.40 -7.11
N TYR A 72 -5.25 3.62 -7.03
CA TYR A 72 -4.28 2.82 -7.77
C TYR A 72 -3.85 1.60 -6.96
N GLY A 73 -3.42 0.56 -7.65
CA GLY A 73 -3.02 -0.71 -7.06
C GLY A 73 -3.21 -1.85 -8.05
N GLY A 74 -3.63 -3.00 -7.57
CA GLY A 74 -3.66 -4.20 -8.38
C GLY A 74 -4.53 -5.30 -7.80
N ASP A 75 -4.73 -6.33 -8.61
CA ASP A 75 -5.37 -7.57 -8.16
C ASP A 75 -4.30 -8.68 -8.11
N THR A 76 -4.44 -9.62 -7.19
CA THR A 76 -3.61 -10.83 -7.22
C THR A 76 -3.89 -11.61 -8.49
N THR A 77 -2.89 -12.30 -9.04
CA THR A 77 -3.06 -13.18 -10.22
C THR A 77 -3.46 -14.61 -9.86
N GLY A 78 -3.47 -14.92 -8.56
CA GLY A 78 -3.86 -16.21 -7.97
C GLY A 78 -4.01 -16.08 -6.45
N PRO A 79 -4.05 -17.19 -5.71
CA PRO A 79 -4.26 -17.17 -4.25
C PRO A 79 -3.05 -16.67 -3.44
N GLY A 80 -1.89 -16.49 -4.08
CA GLY A 80 -0.65 -16.07 -3.40
C GLY A 80 -0.16 -17.08 -2.36
N ALA A 81 0.58 -16.61 -1.36
CA ALA A 81 0.99 -17.39 -0.19
C ALA A 81 0.27 -16.89 1.07
N PRO A 82 0.08 -17.73 2.11
CA PRO A 82 -0.59 -17.31 3.34
C PRO A 82 0.02 -16.05 4.00
N ASP A 83 1.32 -15.85 3.81
CA ASP A 83 2.12 -14.77 4.39
C ASP A 83 2.57 -13.72 3.36
N LEU A 84 2.24 -13.86 2.08
CA LEU A 84 2.63 -12.94 1.02
C LEU A 84 1.62 -12.88 -0.13
N GLN A 85 1.17 -11.68 -0.45
CA GLN A 85 0.28 -11.40 -1.58
C GLN A 85 0.91 -10.32 -2.45
N SER A 86 0.84 -10.50 -3.78
CA SER A 86 1.40 -9.57 -4.76
C SER A 86 0.35 -9.12 -5.76
N PHE A 87 0.40 -7.84 -6.12
CA PHE A 87 -0.61 -7.11 -6.85
C PHE A 87 0.08 -6.34 -7.99
N PRO A 88 0.20 -6.92 -9.20
CA PRO A 88 0.62 -6.17 -10.37
C PRO A 88 -0.37 -5.03 -10.68
N ALA A 89 0.13 -3.92 -11.22
CA ALA A 89 -0.72 -2.80 -11.62
C ALA A 89 -1.88 -3.22 -12.51
N ASP A 90 -3.10 -2.94 -12.05
CA ASP A 90 -4.31 -3.23 -12.82
C ASP A 90 -4.54 -2.21 -13.94
N ALA A 91 -5.49 -2.52 -14.82
CA ALA A 91 -5.81 -1.68 -15.97
C ALA A 91 -6.20 -0.25 -15.56
N TYR A 92 -6.92 -0.08 -14.44
CA TYR A 92 -7.25 1.23 -13.90
C TYR A 92 -5.98 2.02 -13.56
N SER A 93 -5.05 1.39 -12.84
CA SER A 93 -3.81 2.03 -12.40
C SER A 93 -2.91 2.40 -13.57
N ILE A 94 -2.77 1.52 -14.56
CA ILE A 94 -2.04 1.81 -15.80
C ILE A 94 -2.65 3.00 -16.53
N ALA A 95 -3.98 3.04 -16.68
CA ALA A 95 -4.67 4.18 -17.30
C ALA A 95 -4.48 5.48 -16.51
N LEU A 96 -4.50 5.43 -15.18
CA LEU A 96 -4.24 6.57 -14.29
C LEU A 96 -2.82 7.08 -14.45
N PHE A 97 -1.84 6.19 -14.40
CA PHE A 97 -0.45 6.59 -14.51
C PHE A 97 -0.12 7.15 -15.89
N ASN A 98 -0.71 6.61 -16.96
CA ASN A 98 -0.54 7.19 -18.30
C ASN A 98 -1.11 8.61 -18.38
N ARG A 99 -2.34 8.85 -17.91
CA ARG A 99 -2.97 10.19 -18.01
C ARG A 99 -2.34 11.24 -17.08
N THR A 100 -1.69 10.81 -15.99
CA THR A 100 -1.06 11.70 -14.99
C THR A 100 0.47 11.79 -15.09
N GLY A 101 1.05 11.34 -16.21
CA GLY A 101 2.51 11.48 -16.47
C GLY A 101 3.41 10.57 -15.62
N ARG A 102 2.89 9.43 -15.15
CA ARG A 102 3.55 8.47 -14.24
C ARG A 102 3.83 7.11 -14.88
N ALA A 103 4.00 7.04 -16.19
CA ALA A 103 4.10 5.78 -16.96
C ALA A 103 5.13 4.76 -16.44
N ALA A 104 6.20 5.19 -15.77
CA ALA A 104 7.15 4.29 -15.10
C ALA A 104 6.47 3.38 -14.05
N SER A 105 5.33 3.80 -13.49
CA SER A 105 4.55 3.06 -12.50
C SER A 105 3.67 1.96 -13.11
N ASN A 106 3.57 1.86 -14.43
CA ASN A 106 2.77 0.83 -15.11
C ASN A 106 3.30 -0.59 -14.85
N THR A 107 4.56 -0.72 -14.47
CA THR A 107 5.21 -2.00 -14.13
C THR A 107 5.34 -2.20 -12.62
N ASN A 108 4.67 -1.38 -11.81
CA ASN A 108 4.63 -1.57 -10.37
C ASN A 108 3.98 -2.92 -10.03
N VAL A 109 4.62 -3.61 -9.10
CA VAL A 109 4.05 -4.71 -8.34
C VAL A 109 4.08 -4.28 -6.89
N TRP A 110 2.91 -4.25 -6.25
CA TRP A 110 2.83 -4.08 -4.80
C TRP A 110 2.81 -5.44 -4.13
N SER A 111 3.37 -5.54 -2.93
CA SER A 111 3.26 -6.75 -2.12
C SER A 111 2.92 -6.41 -0.67
N LEU A 112 2.05 -7.23 -0.09
CA LEU A 112 1.74 -7.21 1.33
C LEU A 112 2.22 -8.52 1.95
N GLY A 113 3.15 -8.41 2.89
CA GLY A 113 3.69 -9.55 3.65
C GLY A 113 3.20 -9.50 5.10
N LEU A 114 2.88 -10.66 5.67
CA LEU A 114 2.44 -10.76 7.06
C LEU A 114 3.04 -12.00 7.73
N THR A 115 3.79 -11.75 8.81
CA THR A 115 4.24 -12.76 9.76
C THR A 115 3.64 -12.45 11.13
N PRO A 116 3.76 -13.35 12.13
CA PRO A 116 3.28 -13.06 13.48
C PRO A 116 3.89 -11.80 14.14
N LYS A 117 5.03 -11.32 13.64
CA LYS A 117 5.77 -10.19 14.24
C LYS A 117 5.89 -8.97 13.34
N VAL A 118 5.69 -9.13 12.03
CA VAL A 118 5.99 -8.09 11.05
C VAL A 118 4.92 -8.06 9.97
N PHE A 119 4.44 -6.86 9.69
CA PHE A 119 3.71 -6.57 8.45
C PHE A 119 4.60 -5.76 7.52
N THR A 120 4.60 -6.12 6.25
CA THR A 120 5.44 -5.49 5.22
C THR A 120 4.56 -4.98 4.10
N TYR A 121 4.77 -3.72 3.73
CA TYR A 121 4.31 -3.16 2.46
C TYR A 121 5.51 -2.97 1.54
N GLU A 122 5.38 -3.37 0.28
CA GLU A 122 6.40 -3.21 -0.75
C GLU A 122 5.82 -2.67 -2.05
N LEU A 123 6.62 -1.85 -2.72
CA LEU A 123 6.48 -1.46 -4.11
C LEU A 123 7.78 -1.81 -4.85
N ALA A 124 7.68 -2.64 -5.88
CA ALA A 124 8.80 -3.03 -6.74
C ALA A 124 8.49 -2.80 -8.23
N ARG A 125 9.48 -2.33 -8.98
CA ARG A 125 9.52 -2.31 -10.46
C ARG A 125 10.98 -2.25 -10.92
N PRO A 126 11.31 -2.41 -12.22
CA PRO A 126 12.68 -2.28 -12.70
C PRO A 126 13.32 -0.95 -12.25
N GLY A 127 14.47 -1.05 -11.57
CA GLY A 127 15.22 0.11 -11.07
C GLY A 127 14.62 0.79 -9.82
N ARG A 128 13.57 0.23 -9.20
CA ARG A 128 12.95 0.82 -8.00
C ARG A 128 12.43 -0.24 -7.04
N LEU A 129 12.91 -0.17 -5.80
CA LEU A 129 12.34 -0.84 -4.63
C LEU A 129 11.99 0.22 -3.59
N PHE A 130 10.83 0.05 -2.96
CA PHE A 130 10.43 0.73 -1.72
C PHE A 130 9.74 -0.28 -0.83
N ARG A 131 10.20 -0.44 0.40
CA ARG A 131 9.64 -1.39 1.36
C ARG A 131 9.56 -0.75 2.74
N VAL A 132 8.44 -0.95 3.42
CA VAL A 132 8.22 -0.57 4.81
C VAL A 132 7.84 -1.81 5.61
N ALA A 133 8.57 -2.05 6.70
CA ALA A 133 8.28 -3.12 7.65
C ALA A 133 7.88 -2.52 9.00
N PHE A 134 6.74 -2.95 9.52
CA PHE A 134 6.17 -2.54 10.81
C PHE A 134 6.28 -3.68 11.81
N ASP A 135 6.79 -3.37 13.01
CA ASP A 135 6.84 -4.31 14.13
C ASP A 135 5.46 -4.42 14.79
N LEU A 136 4.90 -5.63 14.79
CA LEU A 136 3.60 -5.94 15.39
C LEU A 136 3.70 -6.33 16.87
N THR A 137 4.93 -6.54 17.38
CA THR A 137 5.17 -6.90 18.79
C THR A 137 5.18 -5.69 19.72
N ALA A 138 5.26 -4.49 19.16
CA ALA A 138 5.24 -3.22 19.88
C ALA A 138 4.14 -2.29 19.31
N PRO A 139 2.85 -2.63 19.51
CA PRO A 139 1.76 -1.82 18.99
C PRO A 139 1.79 -0.41 19.57
N ALA A 140 1.60 0.59 18.72
CA ALA A 140 1.39 1.96 19.17
C ALA A 140 0.06 2.07 19.92
N PRO A 141 -0.09 3.02 20.87
CA PRO A 141 -1.38 3.34 21.45
C PRO A 141 -2.39 3.64 20.33
N ALA A 142 -3.61 3.13 20.46
CA ALA A 142 -4.70 3.55 19.59
C ALA A 142 -4.89 5.07 19.73
N PRO A 143 -5.12 5.80 18.62
CA PRO A 143 -5.41 7.24 18.66
C PRO A 143 -6.71 7.55 19.40
#